data_AF-A0A1C5FNL9-F1
#
_entry.id   AF-A0A1C5FNL9-F1
#
_cell.length_a   1.000
_cell.length_b   1.000
_cell.length_c   1.000
_cell.angle_alpha   90.00
_cell.angle_beta   90.00
_cell.angle_gamma   90.00
#
_symmetry.space_group_name_H-M   'P 1'
#
loop_
_entity.id
_entity.type
_entity.pdbx_description
1 polymer ?
#
loop_
_entity_poly.entity_id
_entity_poly.type
_entity_poly.pdbx_seq_one_letter_code
_entity_poly.pdbx_strand_id
1 'polypeptide(L)' 'PAGRRGARMASIAEIGAPGVTSVFCRMNRTDLTALTDLAETGRLTVRVGATYPLERAADAQRALAAGGTRGKVVVEIR' A
#
# COMPACT_ATOMS: atom_id res chain seq x y z
N PRO A 1 0.88 -14.06 -3.03
CA PRO A 1 0.42 -14.61 -1.72
C PRO A 1 -1.08 -14.95 -1.77
N ALA A 2 -1.45 -16.21 -1.52
CA ALA A 2 -2.85 -16.65 -1.57
C ALA A 2 -3.66 -15.95 -0.46
N GLY A 3 -4.64 -15.13 -0.86
CA GLY A 3 -5.52 -14.44 0.07
C GLY A 3 -6.31 -15.43 0.93
N ARG A 4 -6.45 -15.13 2.23
CA ARG A 4 -7.28 -15.92 3.15
C ARG A 4 -8.74 -15.87 2.66
N ARG A 5 -9.47 -17.00 2.69
CA ARG A 5 -10.90 -17.04 2.32
C ARG A 5 -11.66 -15.93 3.05
N GLY A 6 -12.35 -15.07 2.31
CA GLY A 6 -13.10 -13.93 2.83
C GLY A 6 -12.32 -12.62 2.98
N ALA A 7 -11.04 -12.56 2.61
CA ALA A 7 -10.28 -11.32 2.63
C ALA A 7 -10.76 -10.35 1.53
N ARG A 8 -10.99 -9.08 1.91
CA ARG A 8 -11.17 -7.98 0.94
C ARG A 8 -9.79 -7.46 0.55
N MET A 9 -9.43 -7.63 -0.71
CA MET A 9 -8.14 -7.19 -1.25
C MET A 9 -8.41 -6.15 -2.34
N ALA A 10 -7.72 -5.01 -2.27
CA ALA A 10 -7.63 -4.05 -3.35
C ALA A 10 -6.18 -3.99 -3.80
N SER A 11 -5.92 -4.24 -5.09
CA SER A 11 -4.59 -4.20 -5.68
C SER A 11 -4.62 -3.35 -6.94
N ILE A 12 -3.59 -2.53 -7.13
CA ILE A 12 -3.35 -1.77 -8.37
C ILE A 12 -2.47 -2.52 -9.36
N ALA A 13 -1.87 -3.65 -8.94
CA ALA A 13 -0.84 -4.38 -9.69
C ALA A 13 -1.13 -5.87 -9.88
N GLU A 14 -2.21 -6.40 -9.30
CA GLU A 14 -2.58 -7.81 -9.44
C GLU A 14 -4.06 -7.91 -9.85
N ILE A 15 -4.27 -8.01 -11.16
CA ILE A 15 -5.58 -8.11 -11.82
C ILE A 15 -5.79 -9.60 -12.18
N GLY A 16 -6.84 -10.24 -11.65
CA GLY A 16 -7.33 -11.52 -12.21
C GLY A 16 -7.34 -12.75 -11.29
N ALA A 17 -7.26 -12.63 -9.97
CA ALA A 17 -7.45 -13.77 -9.09
C ALA A 17 -8.96 -14.10 -8.88
N PRO A 18 -9.37 -15.39 -8.86
CA PRO A 18 -10.76 -15.78 -8.60
C PRO A 18 -11.28 -15.21 -7.27
N GLY A 19 -12.43 -14.54 -7.30
CA GLY A 19 -13.06 -13.94 -6.11
C GLY A 19 -12.55 -12.54 -5.74
N VAL A 20 -11.73 -11.91 -6.57
CA VAL A 20 -11.29 -10.51 -6.37
C VAL A 20 -12.22 -9.55 -7.12
N THR A 21 -12.77 -8.57 -6.40
CA THR A 21 -13.43 -7.41 -7.01
C THR A 21 -12.38 -6.38 -7.38
N SER A 22 -12.11 -6.22 -8.67
CA SER A 22 -11.23 -5.16 -9.15
C SER A 22 -11.86 -3.80 -8.84
N VAL A 23 -11.13 -2.98 -8.08
CA VAL A 23 -11.48 -1.58 -7.84
C VAL A 23 -10.47 -0.71 -8.56
N PHE A 24 -10.94 0.12 -9.48
CA PHE A 24 -10.10 1.11 -10.16
C PHE A 24 -10.16 2.41 -9.38
N CYS A 25 -8.99 2.92 -8.97
CA CYS A 25 -8.87 4.25 -8.41
C CYS A 25 -8.57 5.23 -9.56
N ARG A 26 -9.36 6.29 -9.68
CA ARG A 26 -8.96 7.47 -10.46
C ARG A 26 -8.22 8.42 -9.54
N MET A 27 -7.12 8.98 -10.02
CA MET A 27 -6.45 10.07 -9.32
C MET A 27 -7.41 11.26 -9.25
N ASN A 28 -7.90 11.56 -8.05
CA ASN A 28 -8.87 12.63 -7.79
C ASN A 28 -8.36 13.45 -6.60
N ARG A 29 -8.27 14.77 -6.80
CA ARG A 29 -7.80 15.70 -5.77
C ARG A 29 -8.71 15.70 -4.54
N THR A 30 -10.02 15.78 -4.73
CA THR A 30 -10.99 15.85 -3.63
C THR A 30 -10.93 14.60 -2.76
N ASP A 31 -10.84 13.43 -3.38
CA ASP A 31 -10.72 12.16 -2.66
C ASP A 31 -9.40 12.08 -1.89
N LEU A 32 -8.29 12.54 -2.48
CA LEU A 32 -6.99 12.59 -1.79
C LEU A 32 -6.99 13.58 -0.62
N THR A 33 -7.65 14.73 -0.75
CA THR A 33 -7.82 15.69 0.35
C THR A 33 -8.62 15.05 1.49
N ALA A 34 -9.73 14.38 1.19
CA ALA A 34 -10.51 13.70 2.21
C ALA A 34 -9.70 12.60 2.94
N LEU A 35 -8.85 11.86 2.22
CA LEU A 35 -7.93 10.89 2.86
C LEU A 35 -6.88 11.56 3.75
N THR A 36 -6.44 12.77 3.39
CA THR A 36 -5.50 13.56 4.19
C THR A 36 -6.14 13.97 5.51
N ASP A 37 -7.35 14.54 5.48
CA ASP A 37 -8.09 14.93 6.68
C ASP A 37 -8.31 13.75 7.63
N LEU A 38 -8.64 12.57 7.07
CA LEU A 38 -8.77 11.34 7.86
C LEU A 38 -7.45 10.91 8.51
N ALA A 39 -6.33 11.09 7.81
CA ALA A 39 -5.01 10.74 8.33
C ALA A 39 -4.57 11.72 9.44
N GLU A 40 -4.75 13.03 9.23
CA GLU A 40 -4.41 14.08 10.20
C GLU A 40 -5.24 13.97 11.49
N THR A 41 -6.52 13.62 11.36
CA THR A 41 -7.41 13.41 12.51
C THR A 41 -7.22 12.04 13.18
N GLY A 42 -6.30 11.21 12.70
CA GLY A 42 -6.04 9.87 13.23
C GLY A 42 -7.14 8.84 12.94
N ARG A 43 -8.15 9.20 12.14
CA ARG A 43 -9.24 8.33 11.69
C ARG A 43 -8.79 7.30 10.64
N LEU A 44 -7.66 7.56 9.99
CA LEU A 44 -6.95 6.66 9.08
C LEU A 44 -5.48 6.56 9.51
N THR A 45 -5.02 5.37 9.88
CA THR A 45 -3.61 5.13 10.23
C THR A 45 -2.92 4.29 9.15
N VAL A 46 -1.87 4.84 8.54
CA VAL A 46 -1.01 4.09 7.61
C VAL A 46 0.12 3.44 8.39
N ARG A 47 0.11 2.11 8.43
CA ARG A 47 1.21 1.34 9.04
C ARG A 47 2.43 1.34 8.12
N VAL A 48 3.51 1.97 8.56
CA VAL A 48 4.84 1.85 7.97
C VAL A 48 5.46 0.55 8.47
N GLY A 49 5.72 -0.38 7.55
CA GLY A 49 6.30 -1.69 7.89
C GLY A 49 7.82 -1.70 7.80
N ALA A 50 8.41 -0.87 6.95
CA ALA A 50 9.84 -0.70 6.81
C ALA A 50 10.16 0.66 6.14
N THR A 51 11.30 1.25 6.52
CA THR A 51 11.82 2.48 5.91
C THR A 51 13.25 2.24 5.44
N TYR A 52 13.59 2.72 4.26
CA TYR A 52 14.91 2.61 3.65
C TYR A 52 15.39 4.00 3.19
N PRO A 53 16.67 4.34 3.35
CA PRO A 53 17.21 5.54 2.72
C PRO A 53 17.26 5.36 1.18
N LEU A 54 17.32 6.47 0.44
CA LEU A 54 17.29 6.46 -1.03
C LEU A 54 18.35 5.55 -1.65
N GLU A 55 19.56 5.52 -1.09
CA GLU A 55 20.70 4.70 -1.57
C GLU A 55 20.39 3.20 -1.49
N ARG A 56 19.39 2.81 -0.69
CA ARG A 56 18.92 1.44 -0.50
C ARG A 56 17.56 1.17 -1.13
N ALA A 57 17.11 1.98 -2.09
CA ALA A 57 15.84 1.76 -2.79
C ALA A 57 15.73 0.36 -3.42
N ALA A 58 16.84 -0.23 -3.89
CA ALA A 58 16.86 -1.59 -4.41
C ALA A 58 16.54 -2.64 -3.33
N ASP A 59 17.00 -2.45 -2.09
CA ASP A 59 16.65 -3.32 -0.96
C ASP A 59 15.18 -3.19 -0.58
N ALA A 60 14.65 -1.95 -0.61
CA ALA A 60 13.24 -1.68 -0.37
C ALA A 60 12.34 -2.47 -1.34
N GLN A 61 12.69 -2.46 -2.64
CA GLN A 61 11.96 -3.20 -3.67
C GLN A 61 12.05 -4.72 -3.48
N ARG A 62 13.24 -5.25 -3.13
CA ARG A 62 13.41 -6.68 -2.81
C ARG A 62 12.55 -7.10 -1.61
N ALA A 63 12.52 -6.29 -0.56
CA ALA A 63 11.72 -6.56 0.65
C ALA A 63 10.22 -6.51 0.37
N LEU A 64 9.76 -5.61 -0.52
CA LEU A 64 8.38 -5.57 -0.98
C LEU A 64 8.03 -6.83 -1.79
N ALA A 65 8.88 -7.21 -2.75
CA ALA A 65 8.68 -8.37 -3.61
C ALA A 65 8.67 -9.70 -2.83
N ALA A 66 9.45 -9.81 -1.76
CA ALA A 66 9.46 -10.99 -0.89
C ALA A 66 8.12 -11.21 -0.15
N GLY A 67 7.24 -10.21 -0.06
CA GLY A 67 5.86 -10.37 0.44
C GLY A 67 5.72 -10.57 1.95
N GLY A 68 6.78 -10.37 2.74
CA GLY A 68 6.78 -10.53 4.21
C GLY A 68 6.49 -9.25 5.01
N THR A 69 6.59 -8.08 4.37
CA THR A 69 6.45 -6.80 5.07
C THR A 69 4.98 -6.45 5.29
N ARG A 70 4.53 -6.45 6.54
CA ARG A 70 3.20 -5.93 6.89
C ARG A 70 3.23 -4.41 6.93
N GLY A 71 2.80 -3.76 5.85
CA GLY A 71 2.56 -2.32 5.82
C GLY A 71 3.07 -1.69 4.53
N LYS A 72 3.24 -0.38 4.53
CA LYS A 72 3.93 0.33 3.45
C LYS A 72 5.44 0.26 3.67
N VAL A 73 6.17 0.04 2.58
CA VAL A 73 7.61 0.27 2.51
C VAL A 73 7.81 1.72 2.08
N VAL A 74 8.59 2.48 2.84
CA VAL A 74 8.87 3.90 2.58
C VAL A 74 10.34 4.04 2.17
N VAL A 75 10.58 4.82 1.12
CA VAL A 75 11.92 5.31 0.79
C VAL A 75 11.99 6.75 1.25
N GLU A 76 12.94 7.06 2.13
CA GLU A 76 13.14 8.40 2.65
C GLU A 76 14.28 9.11 1.93
N ILE A 77 14.06 10.39 1.68
CA ILE A 77 15.02 11.33 1.11
C ILE A 77 15.25 12.39 2.18
N ARG A 78 16.45 12.39 2.77
CA ARG A 78 16.91 13.41 3.70
C ARG A 78 17.98 14.24 3.02
#